data_AF-A0A933AKK1-F1
#
_entry.id   AF-A0A933AKK1-F1
#
_cell.length_a   1.000
_cell.length_b   1.000
_cell.length_c   1.000
_cell.angle_alpha   90.00
_cell.angle_beta   90.00
_cell.angle_gamma   90.00
#
_symmetry.space_group_name_H-M   'P 1'
#
loop_
_entity.id
_entity.type
_entity.pdbx_description
1 polymer ?
#
loop_
_entity_poly.entity_id
_entity_poly.type
_entity_poly.pdbx_seq_one_letter_code
_entity_poly.pdbx_strand_id
1 'polypeptide(L)' 'LQVSLENRLLVISGVRDDAAERRAYNQMEIRSGEFRIELEIPIPVDARGIEAHYEDGFLRVILKRPAVVRVSPSESE' A
#
# COMPACT_ATOMS: atom_id res chain seq x y z
N LEU A 1 -7.61 6.62 5.96
CA LEU A 1 -6.60 5.91 5.14
C LEU A 1 -7.15 4.53 4.80
N GLN A 2 -7.03 4.10 3.55
CA GLN A 2 -7.47 2.81 3.07
C GLN A 2 -6.38 2.21 2.17
N VAL A 3 -6.16 0.89 2.33
CA VAL A 3 -5.24 0.11 1.51
C VAL A 3 -6.00 -1.11 1.01
N SER A 4 -5.97 -1.35 -0.29
CA SER A 4 -6.61 -2.52 -0.92
C SER A 4 -5.74 -3.07 -2.04
N LEU A 5 -5.74 -4.39 -2.18
CA LEU A 5 -5.09 -5.08 -3.30
C LEU A 5 -6.15 -5.89 -4.04
N GLU A 6 -6.31 -5.63 -5.33
CA GLU A 6 -7.15 -6.44 -6.21
C GLU A 6 -6.29 -6.94 -7.37
N ASN A 7 -6.23 -8.26 -7.55
CA ASN A 7 -5.33 -8.94 -8.48
C ASN A 7 -3.85 -8.56 -8.27
N ARG A 8 -3.39 -7.52 -8.96
CA ARG A 8 -2.03 -6.98 -8.89
C ARG A 8 -2.02 -5.46 -8.72
N LEU A 9 -3.18 -4.84 -8.55
CA LEU A 9 -3.30 -3.41 -8.37
C LEU A 9 -3.41 -3.09 -6.88
N LEU A 10 -2.35 -2.52 -6.33
CA LEU A 10 -2.36 -1.94 -4.99
C LEU A 10 -2.90 -0.52 -5.07
N VAL A 11 -3.97 -0.27 -4.34
CA VAL A 11 -4.60 1.04 -4.21
C VAL A 11 -4.43 1.53 -2.78
N ILE A 12 -3.89 2.73 -2.64
CA ILE A 12 -3.79 3.45 -1.37
C ILE A 12 -4.57 4.75 -1.52
N SER A 13 -5.54 4.99 -0.64
CA SER A 13 -6.34 6.20 -0.69
C SER A 13 -6.60 6.78 0.71
N GLY A 14 -6.94 8.05 0.75
CA GLY A 14 -7.30 8.70 2.00
C GLY A 14 -7.52 10.19 1.81
N VAL A 15 -7.71 10.86 2.94
CA VAL A 15 -7.81 12.30 3.02
C VAL A 15 -6.70 12.76 3.96
N ARG A 16 -5.90 13.73 3.51
CA ARG A 16 -5.03 14.49 4.40
C ARG A 16 -5.84 15.69 4.87
N ASP A 17 -6.25 15.65 6.13
CA ASP A 17 -6.93 16.78 6.75
C ASP A 17 -6.09 18.03 6.57
N ASP A 18 -6.76 19.14 6.23
CA ASP A 18 -6.10 20.43 6.21
C ASP A 18 -5.74 20.80 7.65
N ALA A 19 -4.51 21.22 7.87
CA ALA A 19 -4.06 21.67 9.19
C ALA A 19 -4.66 23.05 9.45
N ALA A 20 -5.95 23.08 9.78
CA ALA A 20 -6.70 24.30 9.97
C ALA A 20 -6.43 24.90 11.35
N GLU A 21 -5.32 25.62 11.49
CA GLU A 21 -5.39 26.96 12.04
C GLU A 21 -5.04 27.92 10.92
N ARG A 22 -5.94 28.86 10.61
CA ARG A 22 -5.71 29.96 9.65
C ARG A 22 -4.54 30.81 10.14
N ARG A 23 -3.31 30.38 9.86
CA ARG A 23 -2.10 31.18 10.03
C ARG A 23 -1.80 31.87 8.72
N ALA A 24 -1.22 33.06 8.78
CA ALA A 24 -0.71 33.75 7.60
C ALA A 24 0.50 32.98 7.07
N TYR A 25 0.25 31.95 6.27
CA TYR A 25 1.30 31.19 5.61
C TYR A 25 1.87 32.05 4.48
N ASN A 26 3.14 32.40 4.56
CA ASN A 26 3.82 33.08 3.46
C ASN A 26 3.94 32.17 2.22
N GLN A 27 3.92 30.84 2.42
CA GLN A 27 3.85 29.82 1.36
C GLN A 27 3.11 28.58 1.85
N MET A 28 2.23 28.05 1.00
CA MET A 28 1.38 26.88 1.26
C MET A 28 1.77 25.75 0.31
N GLU A 29 2.91 25.10 0.56
CA GLU A 29 3.44 24.02 -0.31
C GLU A 29 2.92 22.62 0.09
N ILE A 30 2.22 22.51 1.22
CA ILE A 30 1.70 21.26 1.76
C ILE A 30 0.32 20.97 1.13
N ARG A 31 0.29 20.04 0.17
CA ARG A 31 -0.95 19.57 -0.50
C ARG A 31 -1.97 18.89 0.44
N SER A 32 -3.03 19.54 0.87
CA SER A 32 -4.10 18.89 1.66
C SER A 32 -5.20 18.30 0.77
N GLY A 33 -6.09 17.52 1.37
CA GLY A 33 -7.26 16.94 0.71
C GLY A 33 -7.12 15.47 0.35
N GLU A 34 -7.98 15.01 -0.54
CA GLU A 34 -8.02 13.62 -1.00
C GLU A 34 -6.74 13.24 -1.73
N PHE A 35 -6.28 12.01 -1.48
CA PHE A 35 -5.18 11.42 -2.24
C PHE A 35 -5.52 9.99 -2.63
N ARG A 36 -4.94 9.59 -3.76
CA ARG A 36 -5.04 8.23 -4.29
C ARG A 36 -3.74 7.89 -5.01
N ILE A 37 -3.20 6.72 -4.71
CA ILE A 37 -2.00 6.15 -5.32
C ILE A 37 -2.38 4.76 -5.82
N GLU A 38 -2.02 4.46 -7.06
CA GLU A 38 -2.23 3.17 -7.69
C GLU A 38 -0.87 2.63 -8.16
N LEU A 39 -0.60 1.37 -7.81
CA LEU A 39 0.66 0.70 -8.09
C LEU A 39 0.36 -0.70 -8.63
N GLU A 40 0.85 -1.00 -9.82
CA GLU A 40 0.82 -2.37 -10.35
C GLU A 40 2.01 -3.16 -9.81
N ILE A 41 1.73 -4.29 -9.16
CA ILE A 41 2.74 -5.15 -8.57
C ILE A 41 3.24 -6.15 -9.63
N PRO A 42 4.52 -6.09 -10.01
CA PRO A 42 5.04 -6.83 -11.17
C PRO A 42 5.22 -8.33 -10.91
N ILE A 43 4.92 -8.81 -9.71
CA ILE A 43 4.97 -10.23 -9.32
C ILE A 43 3.67 -10.65 -8.62
N PRO A 44 3.32 -11.94 -8.63
CA PRO A 44 2.24 -12.44 -7.78
C PRO A 44 2.57 -12.19 -6.30
N VAL A 45 1.55 -11.90 -5.50
CA VAL A 45 1.66 -11.70 -4.04
C VAL A 45 0.54 -12.46 -3.32
N ASP A 46 0.79 -12.86 -2.08
CA ASP A 46 -0.22 -13.45 -1.22
C ASP A 46 -1.10 -12.35 -0.60
N ALA A 47 -2.31 -12.19 -1.14
CA ALA A 47 -3.26 -11.19 -0.68
C ALA A 47 -3.78 -11.45 0.74
N ARG A 48 -3.63 -12.67 1.29
CA ARG A 48 -4.12 -13.01 2.64
C ARG A 48 -3.20 -12.48 3.74
N GLY A 49 -1.96 -12.13 3.41
CA GLY A 49 -0.93 -11.72 4.36
C GLY A 49 -0.48 -10.28 4.22
N ILE A 50 -1.32 -9.38 3.69
CA ILE A 50 -1.00 -7.96 3.55
C ILE A 50 -1.01 -7.30 4.92
N GLU A 51 0.04 -6.53 5.21
CA GLU A 51 0.16 -5.72 6.42
C GLU A 51 0.36 -4.25 6.05
N ALA A 52 -0.28 -3.34 6.78
CA ALA A 52 -0.16 -1.89 6.56
C ALA A 52 0.03 -1.17 7.90
N HIS A 53 1.11 -0.42 8.01
CA HIS A 53 1.53 0.28 9.23
C HIS A 53 1.76 1.76 8.92
N TYR A 54 1.07 2.67 9.63
CA TYR A 54 1.25 4.11 9.49
C TYR A 54 1.90 4.68 10.74
N GLU A 55 3.11 5.21 10.60
CA GLU A 55 3.93 5.70 11.70
C GLU A 55 4.80 6.87 11.21
N ASP A 56 4.92 7.92 12.02
CA ASP A 56 5.73 9.11 11.74
C ASP A 56 5.50 9.77 10.37
N GLY A 57 4.25 9.73 9.88
CA GLY A 57 3.89 10.29 8.58
C GLY A 57 4.16 9.38 7.38
N PHE A 58 4.69 8.18 7.61
CA PHE A 58 5.00 7.20 6.57
C PHE A 58 4.06 6.01 6.64
N LEU A 59 3.52 5.63 5.48
CA LEU A 59 2.80 4.36 5.31
C LEU A 59 3.75 3.29 4.80
N ARG A 60 3.88 2.19 5.55
CA ARG A 60 4.59 0.98 5.14
C ARG A 60 3.58 -0.12 4.82
N VAL A 61 3.54 -0.57 3.57
CA VAL A 61 2.71 -1.70 3.12
C VAL A 61 3.62 -2.89 2.83
N ILE A 62 3.38 -4.01 3.49
CA ILE A 62 4.17 -5.25 3.36
C ILE A 62 3.33 -6.26 2.58
N LEU A 63 3.83 -6.65 1.41
CA LEU A 63 3.24 -7.68 0.56
C LEU A 63 4.10 -8.95 0.61
N LYS A 64 3.52 -10.08 1.00
CA LYS A 64 4.24 -11.35 1.05
C LYS A 64 4.28 -11.98 -0.33
N ARG A 65 5.43 -12.57 -0.68
CA ARG A 65 5.52 -13.42 -1.87
C ARG A 65 4.75 -14.72 -1.63
N PRO A 66 4.17 -15.34 -2.68
CA PRO A 66 3.51 -16.64 -2.55
C PRO A 66 4.50 -17.68 -2.02
N ALA A 67 4.00 -18.61 -1.22
CA ALA A 67 4.79 -19.75 -0.80
C ALA A 67 5.24 -20.56 -2.02
N VAL A 68 6.55 -20.80 -2.13
CA VAL A 68 7.09 -21.70 -3.16
C VAL A 68 6.80 -23.13 -2.72
N VAL A 69 5.83 -23.78 -3.37
CA VAL A 69 5.61 -25.22 -3.18
C VAL A 69 6.73 -25.95 -3.90
N ARG A 70 7.57 -26.66 -3.16
CA ARG A 70 8.53 -27.59 -3.75
C ARG A 70 7.76 -28.79 -4.27
N VAL A 71 7.74 -28.96 -5.59
CA VAL A 71 7.22 -30.18 -6.21
C VAL A 71 8.28 -31.26 -6.00
N SER A 72 8.01 -32.22 -5.11
CA SER A 72 8.80 -33.46 -5.06
C SER A 72 8.63 -34.15 -6.41
N PRO A 73 9.70 -34.59 -7.08
CA PRO A 73 9.54 -35.38 -8.30
C PRO A 73 8.77 -36.65 -7.93
N SER A 74 7.62 -36.85 -8.56
CA SER A 74 6.92 -38.12 -8.54
C SER A 74 7.88 -39.16 -9.11
N GLU A 75 8.34 -40.10 -8.29
CA GLU A 75 8.96 -41.33 -8.77
C GLU A 75 7.93 -42.03 -9.66
N SER A 76 8.14 -41.95 -10.96
CA SER A 76 7.41 -42.73 -11.95
C SER A 76 8.04 -44.12 -11.98
N GLU A 77 7.25 -45.10 -11.54
CA GLU A 77 7.46 -46.55 -11.64
C GLU A 77 7.50 -47.03 -13.11
#